data_AF-A0A914U281-F1
#
_entry.id   AF-A0A914U281-F1
#
_cell.length_a   1.000
_cell.length_b   1.000
_cell.length_c   1.000
_cell.angle_alpha   90.00
_cell.angle_beta   90.00
_cell.angle_gamma   90.00
#
_symmetry.space_group_name_H-M   'P 1'
#
loop_
_entity.id
_entity.type
_entity.pdbx_description
1 polymer ?
#
loop_
_entity_poly.entity_id
_entity_poly.type
_entity_poly.pdbx_seq_one_letter_code
_entity_poly.pdbx_strand_id
1 'polypeptide(L)'
;MPISVDAKATIRRFCCDHDKRMGHSNGLEEIKQCPFFRRVDWDRIRELPAPIRIEVRGIADTSNFDDFSDADLSFPEVKEPPAGVTNFAPTDRGEFLDYTFKRFQCLTQIMRYGGTNPTAQQAFMPSQQNANTKSVQQQPTPI
;
A
#
# COMPACT_ATOMS: atom_id res chain seq x y z
N MET A 1 -12.80 -15.15 -31.05
CA MET A 1 -12.86 -13.68 -31.20
C MET A 1 -11.55 -13.22 -31.83
N PRO A 2 -11.54 -12.54 -32.99
CA PRO A 2 -10.30 -12.10 -33.63
C PRO A 2 -9.66 -10.94 -32.85
N ILE A 3 -8.32 -10.92 -32.80
CA ILE A 3 -7.55 -9.81 -32.20
C ILE A 3 -7.40 -8.67 -33.22
N SER A 4 -7.55 -7.40 -32.79
CA SER A 4 -7.40 -6.27 -33.71
C SER A 4 -5.94 -6.09 -34.15
N VAL A 5 -5.73 -5.46 -35.31
CA VAL A 5 -4.38 -5.17 -35.85
C VAL A 5 -3.59 -4.31 -34.86
N ASP A 6 -4.21 -3.26 -34.31
CA ASP A 6 -3.60 -2.37 -33.33
C ASP A 6 -3.20 -3.11 -32.05
N ALA A 7 -4.04 -4.01 -31.55
CA ALA A 7 -3.73 -4.83 -30.38
C ALA A 7 -2.53 -5.76 -30.67
N LYS A 8 -2.54 -6.44 -31.82
CA LYS A 8 -1.45 -7.35 -32.22
C LYS A 8 -0.12 -6.61 -32.37
N ALA A 9 -0.15 -5.42 -32.96
CA ALA A 9 1.04 -4.57 -33.12
C ALA A 9 1.57 -4.10 -31.76
N THR A 10 0.67 -3.68 -30.86
CA THR A 10 1.02 -3.22 -29.51
C THR A 10 1.67 -4.31 -28.68
N ILE A 11 1.10 -5.53 -28.67
CA ILE A 11 1.67 -6.69 -27.97
C ILE A 11 3.10 -6.96 -28.44
N ARG A 12 3.34 -6.99 -29.77
CA ARG A 12 4.69 -7.23 -30.31
C ARG A 12 5.69 -6.13 -29.94
N ARG A 13 5.25 -4.88 -29.85
CA ARG A 13 6.12 -3.76 -29.45
C ARG A 13 6.47 -3.77 -27.95
N PHE A 14 5.64 -4.39 -27.11
CA PHE A 14 5.99 -4.63 -25.71
C PHE A 14 6.86 -5.89 -25.54
N CYS A 15 6.56 -6.93 -26.31
CA CYS A 15 7.25 -8.23 -26.26
C CYS A 15 8.44 -8.27 -27.24
N CYS A 16 9.44 -7.43 -27.00
CA CYS A 16 10.71 -7.42 -27.74
C CYS A 16 11.89 -7.05 -26.84
N ASP A 17 13.09 -7.00 -27.44
CA ASP A 17 14.33 -6.59 -26.79
C ASP A 17 14.20 -5.20 -26.15
N HIS A 18 14.92 -4.98 -25.05
CA HIS A 18 14.74 -3.81 -24.19
C HIS A 18 14.99 -2.47 -24.90
N ASP A 19 15.88 -2.43 -25.89
CA ASP A 19 16.28 -1.27 -26.68
C ASP A 19 15.22 -0.86 -27.73
N LYS A 20 14.33 -1.79 -28.07
CA LYS A 20 13.24 -1.60 -29.05
C LYS A 20 11.86 -1.60 -28.41
N ARG A 21 11.78 -1.87 -27.11
CA ARG A 21 10.52 -1.97 -26.37
C ARG A 21 9.81 -0.63 -26.35
N MET A 22 8.51 -0.63 -26.59
CA MET A 22 7.68 0.56 -26.47
C MET A 22 7.86 1.19 -25.08
N GLY A 23 8.21 2.47 -25.05
CA GLY A 23 8.54 3.23 -23.85
C GLY A 23 10.04 3.31 -23.55
N HIS A 24 10.92 2.70 -24.35
CA HIS A 24 12.37 2.80 -24.17
C HIS A 24 12.90 4.21 -24.45
N SER A 25 12.53 4.82 -25.58
CA SER A 25 13.13 6.08 -26.03
C SER A 25 12.49 7.33 -25.43
N ASN A 26 11.17 7.31 -25.18
CA ASN A 26 10.41 8.48 -24.69
C ASN A 26 9.41 8.12 -23.58
N GLY A 27 9.63 7.01 -22.89
CA GLY A 27 8.82 6.60 -21.74
C GLY A 27 7.32 6.53 -22.05
N LEU A 28 6.53 7.12 -21.16
CA LEU A 28 5.07 7.09 -21.21
C LEU A 28 4.49 7.75 -22.47
N GLU A 29 5.13 8.79 -23.00
CA GLU A 29 4.60 9.53 -24.15
C GLU A 29 4.53 8.65 -25.41
N GLU A 30 5.46 7.70 -25.58
CA GLU A 30 5.40 6.72 -26.65
C GLU A 30 4.17 5.78 -26.53
N ILE A 31 3.82 5.42 -25.29
CA ILE A 31 2.66 4.56 -25.00
C ILE A 31 1.36 5.31 -25.28
N LYS A 32 1.25 6.58 -24.84
CA LYS A 32 0.06 7.41 -25.07
C LYS A 32 -0.24 7.62 -26.56
N GLN A 33 0.79 7.71 -27.38
CA GLN A 33 0.68 7.89 -28.84
C GLN A 33 0.35 6.60 -29.60
N CYS A 34 0.35 5.44 -28.94
CA CYS A 34 0.04 4.17 -29.59
C CYS A 34 -1.43 4.13 -30.07
N PRO A 35 -1.71 3.72 -31.33
CA PRO A 35 -3.08 3.65 -31.86
C PRO A 35 -4.05 2.82 -31.01
N PHE A 36 -3.54 1.77 -30.35
CA PHE A 36 -4.34 0.93 -29.45
C PHE A 36 -4.93 1.72 -28.27
N PHE A 37 -4.21 2.73 -27.76
CA PHE A 37 -4.63 3.55 -26.61
C PHE A 37 -5.28 4.88 -27.00
N ARG A 38 -5.56 5.13 -28.28
CA ARG A 38 -6.08 6.43 -28.77
C ARG A 38 -7.40 6.91 -28.15
N ARG A 39 -8.16 6.01 -27.51
CA ARG A 39 -9.44 6.31 -26.85
C ARG A 39 -9.32 6.42 -25.32
N VAL A 40 -8.11 6.29 -24.80
CA VAL A 40 -7.84 6.44 -23.36
C VAL A 40 -7.68 7.92 -23.06
N ASP A 41 -8.57 8.45 -22.23
CA ASP A 41 -8.36 9.74 -21.58
C ASP A 41 -7.43 9.53 -20.38
N TRP A 42 -6.15 9.86 -20.57
CA TRP A 42 -5.11 9.63 -19.57
C TRP A 42 -5.22 10.55 -18.36
N ASP A 43 -5.76 11.75 -18.55
CA ASP A 43 -5.91 12.74 -17.48
C ASP A 43 -7.06 12.36 -16.54
N ARG A 44 -8.13 11.77 -17.09
CA ARG A 44 -9.34 11.41 -16.35
C ARG A 44 -9.53 9.91 -16.17
N ILE A 45 -8.48 9.10 -16.38
CA ILE A 45 -8.58 7.63 -16.37
C ILE A 45 -9.15 7.06 -15.06
N ARG A 46 -9.00 7.78 -13.93
CA ARG A 46 -9.52 7.38 -12.61
C ARG A 46 -10.97 7.82 -12.35
N GLU A 47 -11.48 8.77 -13.12
CA GLU A 47 -12.85 9.27 -13.01
C GLU A 47 -13.83 8.42 -13.83
N LEU A 48 -13.32 7.74 -14.86
CA LEU A 48 -14.11 6.88 -15.71
C LEU A 48 -14.49 5.57 -14.99
N PRO A 49 -15.71 5.05 -15.18
CA PRO A 49 -16.09 3.77 -14.62
C PRO A 49 -15.22 2.65 -15.18
N ALA A 50 -14.74 1.76 -14.31
CA ALA A 50 -14.00 0.57 -14.72
C ALA A 50 -14.87 -0.31 -15.67
N PRO A 51 -14.30 -0.86 -16.76
CA PRO A 51 -15.06 -1.69 -17.69
C PRO A 51 -15.64 -2.96 -17.06
N ILE A 52 -14.93 -3.52 -16.08
CA ILE A 52 -15.35 -4.70 -15.33
C ILE A 52 -15.56 -4.27 -13.88
N ARG A 53 -16.78 -4.45 -13.38
CA ARG A 53 -17.11 -4.23 -11.97
C ARG A 53 -16.88 -5.53 -11.21
N ILE A 54 -16.10 -5.45 -10.13
CA ILE A 54 -15.87 -6.57 -9.22
C ILE A 54 -16.95 -6.50 -8.15
N GLU A 55 -17.60 -7.63 -7.88
CA GLU A 55 -18.55 -7.75 -6.78
C GLU A 55 -17.79 -7.93 -5.47
N VAL A 56 -18.11 -7.10 -4.48
CA VAL A 56 -17.54 -7.17 -3.13
C VAL A 56 -18.69 -7.28 -2.14
N ARG A 57 -18.73 -8.39 -1.40
CA ARG A 57 -19.82 -8.75 -0.48
C ARG A 57 -19.69 -8.09 0.90
N GLY A 58 -18.50 -7.60 1.25
CA GLY A 58 -18.24 -6.94 2.54
C GLY A 58 -16.76 -6.61 2.77
N ILE A 59 -16.45 -6.00 3.92
CA ILE A 59 -15.08 -5.54 4.26
C ILE A 59 -14.06 -6.68 4.41
N ALA A 60 -14.54 -7.89 4.71
CA ALA A 60 -13.74 -9.09 4.91
C ALA A 60 -13.98 -10.12 3.80
N ASP A 61 -14.52 -9.70 2.65
CA ASP A 61 -14.76 -10.58 1.52
C ASP A 61 -13.44 -11.03 0.88
N THR A 62 -13.19 -12.34 0.91
CA THR A 62 -12.02 -12.98 0.30
C THR A 62 -12.37 -13.76 -0.98
N SER A 63 -13.60 -13.66 -1.49
CA SER A 63 -14.06 -14.46 -2.64
C SER A 63 -13.37 -14.16 -3.98
N ASN A 64 -12.67 -13.02 -4.08
CA ASN A 64 -11.87 -12.63 -5.25
C ASN A 64 -10.40 -13.09 -5.13
N PHE A 65 -10.07 -13.91 -4.13
CA PHE A 65 -8.77 -14.55 -3.94
C PHE A 65 -8.89 -16.05 -4.13
N ASP A 66 -7.80 -16.70 -4.53
CA ASP A 66 -7.73 -18.16 -4.59
C ASP A 66 -7.74 -18.76 -3.18
N ASP A 67 -8.43 -19.89 -3.02
CA ASP A 67 -8.38 -20.68 -1.79
C ASP A 67 -7.21 -21.67 -1.87
N PHE A 68 -6.30 -21.58 -0.90
CA PHE A 68 -5.12 -22.44 -0.80
C PHE A 68 -5.26 -23.34 0.42
N SER A 69 -6.31 -24.17 0.46
CA SER A 69 -6.57 -25.12 1.55
C SER A 69 -5.41 -26.07 1.84
N ASP A 70 -4.60 -26.36 0.82
CA ASP A 70 -3.51 -27.33 0.87
C ASP A 70 -2.16 -26.67 1.20
N ALA A 71 -2.12 -25.35 1.36
CA ALA A 71 -0.92 -24.66 1.80
C ALA A 71 -0.66 -24.97 3.28
N ASP A 72 0.57 -25.37 3.59
CA ASP A 72 1.03 -25.45 4.97
C ASP A 72 1.18 -24.02 5.52
N LEU A 73 0.13 -23.55 6.19
CA LEU A 73 0.11 -22.27 6.90
C LEU A 73 0.71 -22.39 8.31
N SER A 74 1.30 -23.53 8.66
CA SER A 74 2.01 -23.63 9.93
C SER A 74 3.18 -22.66 9.91
N PHE A 75 3.24 -21.82 10.92
CA PHE A 75 4.48 -21.10 11.19
C PHE A 75 5.51 -22.17 11.56
N PRO A 76 6.73 -22.12 10.98
CA PRO A 76 7.79 -23.01 11.42
C PRO A 76 7.91 -22.88 12.93
N GLU A 77 7.84 -24.00 13.63
CA GLU A 77 7.91 -24.05 15.09
C GLU A 77 9.19 -23.32 15.52
N VAL A 78 9.02 -22.12 16.06
CA VAL A 78 10.11 -21.40 16.71
C VAL A 78 10.37 -22.21 17.96
N LYS A 79 11.37 -23.09 17.91
CA LYS A 79 11.83 -23.83 19.09
C LYS A 79 12.10 -22.78 20.17
N GLU A 80 11.26 -22.78 21.20
CA GLU A 80 11.51 -22.00 22.40
C GLU A 80 12.96 -22.30 22.82
N PRO A 81 13.79 -21.29 23.08
CA PRO A 81 15.15 -21.53 23.52
C PRO A 81 15.11 -22.39 24.79
N PRO A 82 16.01 -23.38 24.93
CA PRO A 82 16.03 -24.25 26.10
C PRO A 82 16.07 -23.40 27.37
N ALA A 83 15.18 -23.72 28.32
CA ALA A 83 15.07 -23.03 29.60
C ALA A 83 16.45 -22.95 30.27
N GLY A 84 16.97 -21.73 30.43
CA GLY A 84 18.27 -21.46 31.06
C GLY A 84 19.31 -20.78 30.16
N VAL A 85 19.05 -20.56 28.87
CA VAL A 85 19.95 -19.75 28.01
C VAL A 85 19.40 -18.32 27.93
N THR A 86 19.94 -17.41 28.75
CA THR A 86 19.53 -15.99 28.79
C THR A 86 19.93 -15.18 27.55
N ASN A 87 20.67 -15.78 26.62
CA ASN A 87 21.36 -15.09 25.52
C ASN A 87 20.98 -15.61 24.12
N PHE A 88 19.75 -16.09 23.94
CA PHE A 88 19.12 -16.05 22.62
C PHE A 88 18.05 -14.97 22.61
N ALA A 89 18.47 -13.72 22.84
CA ALA A 89 17.86 -12.68 22.02
C ALA A 89 18.07 -13.14 20.57
N PRO A 90 17.07 -13.02 19.67
CA PRO A 90 17.37 -12.98 18.24
C PRO A 90 18.62 -12.10 18.09
N THR A 91 19.54 -12.45 17.20
CA THR A 91 20.62 -11.52 16.84
C THR A 91 19.94 -10.28 16.26
N ASP A 92 19.50 -9.37 17.13
CA ASP A 92 19.02 -8.05 16.83
C ASP A 92 20.30 -7.28 16.49
N ARG A 93 20.86 -7.57 15.32
CA ARG A 93 22.00 -6.84 14.76
C ARG A 93 21.49 -5.57 14.07
N GLY A 94 20.24 -5.18 14.32
CA GLY A 94 19.59 -4.03 13.71
C GLY A 94 19.09 -4.29 12.29
N GLU A 95 18.93 -5.54 11.84
CA GLU A 95 18.41 -5.85 10.49
C GLU A 95 17.01 -5.28 10.24
N PHE A 96 16.24 -5.11 11.33
CA PHE A 96 14.90 -4.52 11.32
C PHE A 96 14.84 -3.14 12.00
N LEU A 97 15.99 -2.53 12.27
CA LEU A 97 16.04 -1.15 12.75
C LEU A 97 15.33 -0.25 11.71
N ASP A 98 14.49 0.65 12.18
CA ASP A 98 13.65 1.54 11.34
C ASP A 98 12.60 0.84 10.45
N TYR A 99 12.34 -0.46 10.64
CA TYR A 99 11.29 -1.17 9.90
C TYR A 99 9.87 -0.73 10.29
N THR A 100 9.69 -0.21 11.51
CA THR A 100 8.37 0.19 12.01
C THR A 100 7.85 1.41 11.24
N PHE A 101 6.87 1.16 10.36
CA PHE A 101 6.20 2.18 9.59
C PHE A 101 4.80 2.49 10.14
N LYS A 102 4.51 3.77 10.37
CA LYS A 102 3.16 4.27 10.63
C LYS A 102 2.77 5.20 9.49
N ARG A 103 1.78 4.78 8.69
CA ARG A 103 1.20 5.65 7.66
C ARG A 103 0.61 6.88 8.33
N PHE A 104 0.94 8.05 7.79
CA PHE A 104 0.34 9.31 8.20
C PHE A 104 -1.16 9.31 7.88
N GLN A 105 -1.99 9.02 8.88
CA GLN A 105 -3.41 8.77 8.70
C GLN A 105 -4.16 9.97 8.10
N CYS A 106 -3.65 11.20 8.26
CA CYS A 106 -4.27 12.40 7.65
C CYS A 106 -3.63 12.81 6.32
N LEU A 107 -2.36 12.52 6.05
CA LEU A 107 -1.70 13.06 4.85
C LEU A 107 -2.20 12.45 3.55
N THR A 108 -2.32 11.13 3.49
CA THR A 108 -2.69 10.46 2.24
C THR A 108 -4.15 10.59 1.86
N GLN A 109 -5.03 10.89 2.83
CA GLN A 109 -6.45 11.16 2.59
C GLN A 109 -6.67 12.63 2.21
N ILE A 110 -5.91 13.56 2.83
CA ILE A 110 -5.88 14.97 2.42
C ILE A 110 -5.31 15.12 1.01
N MET A 111 -4.23 14.41 0.64
CA MET A 111 -3.68 14.41 -0.73
C MET A 111 -4.68 14.00 -1.83
N ARG A 112 -5.71 13.22 -1.50
CA ARG A 112 -6.75 12.82 -2.47
C ARG A 112 -7.89 13.83 -2.60
N TYR A 113 -8.04 14.78 -1.67
CA TYR A 113 -9.21 15.67 -1.60
C TYR A 113 -8.93 17.13 -1.18
N GLY A 114 -7.68 17.52 -0.91
CA GLY A 114 -7.32 18.84 -0.39
C GLY A 114 -6.03 19.37 -1.01
N GLY A 115 -6.09 20.59 -1.57
CA GLY A 115 -4.99 21.25 -2.28
C GLY A 115 -3.83 21.76 -1.41
N THR A 116 -3.53 21.10 -0.29
CA THR A 116 -2.34 21.41 0.52
C THR A 116 -1.58 20.12 0.82
N ASN A 117 -0.25 20.20 0.75
CA ASN A 117 0.67 19.09 0.99
C ASN A 117 1.33 19.28 2.37
N PRO A 118 0.76 18.77 3.49
CA PRO A 118 1.51 18.81 4.73
C PRO A 118 2.73 17.88 4.62
N THR A 119 3.81 18.23 5.32
CA THR A 119 5.08 17.48 5.26
C THR A 119 5.13 16.41 6.34
N ALA A 120 5.81 15.31 6.07
CA ALA A 120 6.05 14.23 7.04
C ALA A 120 6.59 14.74 8.39
N GLN A 121 7.40 15.80 8.36
CA GLN A 121 8.02 16.43 9.54
C GLN A 121 7.00 17.02 10.53
N GLN A 122 5.87 17.56 10.06
CA GLN A 122 4.84 18.16 10.94
C GLN A 122 3.99 17.10 11.65
N ALA A 123 3.90 15.89 11.11
CA ALA A 123 3.07 14.81 11.64
C ALA A 123 3.76 13.98 12.73
N PHE A 124 5.08 14.14 12.92
CA PHE A 124 5.89 13.38 13.88
C PHE A 124 6.33 14.17 15.12
N MET A 125 5.89 15.41 15.32
CA MET A 125 6.20 16.12 16.55
C MET A 125 5.40 15.51 17.72
N PRO A 126 6.05 15.10 18.82
CA PRO A 126 5.33 14.71 20.02
C PRO A 126 4.53 15.92 20.53
N SER A 127 3.24 15.73 20.77
CA SER A 127 2.41 16.71 21.46
C SER A 127 3.05 16.97 22.82
N GLN A 128 3.54 18.19 23.07
CA GLN A 128 3.91 18.58 24.43
C GLN A 128 2.65 18.49 25.30
N GLN A 129 2.59 17.46 26.15
CA GLN A 129 1.57 17.36 27.19
C GLN A 129 1.82 18.51 28.16
N ASN A 130 0.97 19.53 28.09
CA ASN A 130 1.00 20.63 29.03
C ASN A 130 0.48 20.12 30.38
N ALA A 131 1.39 19.81 31.30
CA ALA A 131 1.08 19.42 32.67
C ALA A 131 0.49 20.63 33.41
N ASN A 132 -0.83 20.69 33.53
CA ASN A 132 -1.48 21.59 34.47
C ASN A 132 -2.36 20.75 35.41
N THR A 133 -1.73 20.24 36.46
CA THR A 133 -2.40 19.57 37.57
C THR A 133 -3.24 20.58 38.34
N LYS A 134 -4.57 20.52 38.20
CA LYS A 134 -5.48 21.06 39.22
C LYS A 134 -5.90 19.92 40.15
N SER A 135 -5.45 20.00 41.38
CA SER A 135 -5.87 19.18 42.51
C SER A 135 -7.37 19.32 42.75
N VAL A 136 -8.13 18.23 42.58
CA VAL A 136 -9.54 18.16 42.96
C VAL A 136 -9.62 17.46 44.32
N GLN A 137 -10.11 18.21 45.31
CA GLN A 137 -10.33 17.79 46.69
C GLN A 137 -11.56 16.87 46.74
N GLN A 138 -11.39 15.62 47.18
CA GLN A 138 -12.49 14.67 47.40
C GLN A 138 -13.28 15.07 48.66
N GLN A 139 -14.62 15.13 48.55
CA GLN A 139 -15.52 15.11 49.71
C GLN A 139 -16.00 13.68 49.98
N PRO A 140 -16.13 13.27 51.25
CA PRO A 140 -16.60 11.93 51.61
C PRO A 140 -18.14 11.83 51.53
N THR A 141 -18.61 10.71 50.99
CA THR A 141 -20.02 10.32 50.91
C THR A 141 -20.54 9.92 52.29
N PRO A 142 -21.74 10.36 52.73
CA PRO A 142 -22.36 9.83 53.94
C PRO A 142 -23.03 8.46 53.68
N ILE A 143 -23.06 7.66 54.75
CA ILE A 143 -23.57 6.28 54.85
C ILE A 143 -25.08 6.22 54.59
#